data_AF-A0A3B1CTU0-F1
#
_entry.id   AF-A0A3B1CTU0-F1
#
_cell.length_a   1.000
_cell.length_b   1.000
_cell.length_c   1.000
_cell.angle_alpha   90.00
_cell.angle_beta   90.00
_cell.angle_gamma   90.00
#
_symmetry.space_group_name_H-M   'P 1'
#
loop_
_entity.id
_entity.type
_entity.pdbx_description
1 polymer ?
#
loop_
_entity_poly.entity_id
_entity_poly.type
_entity_poly.pdbx_seq_one_letter_code
_entity_poly.pdbx_strand_id
1 'polypeptide(L)'
;LKSPQTVVKRICDFTGLEYSDDMIPQPHHKLPFGMKYRERWYPLRVDVNEQYLRAVPDKYIDMIYKHCGKSAELYGYVKPGLRIKD
;
A
#
# COMPACT_ATOMS: atom_id res chain seq x y z
N LEU A 1 1.19 4.63 -2.20
CA LEU A 1 0.44 5.09 -3.39
C LEU A 1 1.04 6.42 -3.83
N LYS A 2 1.55 6.54 -5.07
CA LYS A 2 2.19 7.78 -5.55
C LYS A 2 1.20 8.93 -5.74
N SER A 3 -0.09 8.63 -6.01
CA SER A 3 -1.16 9.64 -6.10
C SER A 3 -2.50 9.05 -5.64
N PRO A 4 -2.76 8.96 -4.32
CA PRO A 4 -4.00 8.39 -3.79
C PRO A 4 -5.24 9.16 -4.26
N GLN A 5 -5.16 10.48 -4.43
CA GLN A 5 -6.22 11.33 -4.98
C GLN A 5 -6.65 10.84 -6.37
N THR A 6 -5.69 10.61 -7.27
CA THR A 6 -5.97 10.15 -8.64
C THR A 6 -6.65 8.78 -8.64
N VAL A 7 -6.20 7.87 -7.77
CA VAL A 7 -6.77 6.52 -7.68
C VAL A 7 -8.21 6.57 -7.17
N VAL A 8 -8.46 7.32 -6.10
CA VAL A 8 -9.80 7.43 -5.51
C VAL A 8 -10.77 8.13 -6.47
N LYS A 9 -10.34 9.19 -7.17
CA LYS A 9 -11.15 9.82 -8.24
C LYS A 9 -11.56 8.82 -9.32
N ARG A 10 -10.62 8.03 -9.84
CA ARG A 10 -10.93 7.00 -10.85
C ARG A 10 -11.92 5.95 -10.35
N ILE A 11 -11.87 5.59 -9.06
CA ILE A 11 -12.83 4.67 -8.45
C ILE A 11 -14.21 5.34 -8.38
N CYS A 12 -14.29 6.58 -7.89
CA CYS A 12 -15.52 7.37 -7.86
C CYS A 12 -16.16 7.51 -9.26
N ASP A 13 -15.36 7.84 -10.27
CA ASP A 13 -15.81 7.95 -11.67
C ASP A 13 -16.38 6.61 -12.18
N PHE A 14 -15.71 5.51 -11.85
CA PHE A 14 -16.16 4.17 -12.23
C PHE A 14 -17.46 3.75 -11.53
N THR A 15 -17.61 4.08 -10.25
CA THR A 15 -18.79 3.70 -9.45
C THR A 15 -19.93 4.70 -9.54
N GLY A 16 -19.73 5.85 -10.20
CA GLY A 16 -20.69 6.96 -10.24
C GLY A 16 -20.86 7.68 -8.90
N LEU A 17 -19.88 7.56 -7.99
CA LEU A 17 -19.87 8.28 -6.72
C LEU A 17 -19.25 9.66 -6.91
N GLU A 18 -19.73 10.65 -6.17
CA GLU A 18 -19.07 11.95 -6.10
C GLU A 18 -17.76 11.84 -5.31
N TYR A 19 -16.69 12.43 -5.83
CA TYR A 19 -15.41 12.49 -5.14
C TYR A 19 -15.43 13.53 -4.02
N SER A 20 -14.85 13.17 -2.86
CA SER A 20 -14.56 14.11 -1.77
C SER A 20 -13.13 13.94 -1.29
N ASP A 21 -12.46 15.06 -0.97
CA ASP A 21 -11.11 15.04 -0.38
C ASP A 21 -11.09 14.31 0.97
N ASP A 22 -12.21 14.26 1.69
CA ASP A 22 -12.32 13.53 2.97
C ASP A 22 -12.33 12.00 2.81
N MET A 23 -12.38 11.47 1.58
CA MET A 23 -12.24 10.04 1.30
C MET A 23 -10.80 9.53 1.41
N ILE A 24 -9.82 10.43 1.53
CA ILE A 24 -8.43 10.13 1.84
C ILE A 24 -8.06 10.80 3.17
N PRO A 25 -7.06 10.30 3.92
CA PRO A 25 -6.66 10.94 5.17
C PRO A 25 -6.27 12.40 4.98
N GLN A 26 -6.82 13.28 5.81
CA GLN A 26 -6.57 14.72 5.80
C GLN A 26 -5.94 15.22 7.12
N PRO A 27 -5.22 16.37 7.10
CA PRO A 27 -4.67 16.99 8.30
C PRO A 27 -5.72 17.34 9.37
N HIS A 28 -6.95 17.71 8.95
CA HIS A 28 -8.03 18.13 9.86
C HIS A 28 -8.84 16.96 10.44
N HIS A 29 -8.65 15.73 9.95
CA HIS A 29 -9.36 14.58 10.48
C HIS A 29 -8.98 14.31 11.93
N LYS A 30 -9.99 14.19 12.79
CA LYS A 30 -9.79 13.84 14.19
C LYS A 30 -9.81 12.33 14.35
N LEU A 31 -8.73 11.84 14.93
CA LEU A 31 -8.54 10.44 15.25
C LEU A 31 -9.47 10.01 16.40
N PRO A 32 -10.24 8.91 16.29
CA PRO A 32 -11.03 8.40 17.39
C PRO A 32 -10.19 8.11 18.64
N PHE A 33 -10.87 8.19 19.79
CA PHE A 33 -10.29 7.87 21.09
C PHE A 33 -9.77 6.42 21.10
N GLY A 34 -8.57 6.21 21.65
CA GLY A 34 -7.93 4.89 21.72
C GLY A 34 -6.98 4.55 20.57
N MET A 35 -6.83 5.42 19.57
CA MET A 35 -5.82 5.19 18.53
C MET A 35 -4.41 5.46 19.04
N LYS A 36 -3.60 4.39 19.06
CA LYS A 36 -2.21 4.42 19.53
C LYS A 36 -1.22 5.05 18.55
N TYR A 37 -1.45 4.86 17.24
CA TYR A 37 -0.48 5.17 16.20
C TYR A 37 -1.06 6.18 15.20
N ARG A 38 -0.86 7.47 15.48
CA ARG A 38 -1.42 8.57 14.69
C ARG A 38 -0.76 8.71 13.31
N GLU A 39 0.52 8.39 13.25
CA GLU A 39 1.36 8.42 12.05
C GLU A 39 0.94 7.42 10.97
N ARG A 40 0.07 6.46 11.30
CA ARG A 40 -0.55 5.56 10.32
C ARG A 40 -1.70 6.21 9.55
N TRP A 41 -2.23 7.31 10.05
CA TRP A 41 -3.36 8.00 9.45
C TRP A 41 -2.91 9.04 8.42
N TYR A 42 -2.11 10.03 8.83
CA TYR A 42 -1.60 11.10 7.95
C TYR A 42 -0.19 11.55 8.39
N PRO A 43 0.74 11.82 7.46
CA PRO A 43 0.60 11.71 6.00
C PRO A 43 0.65 10.26 5.50
N LEU A 44 0.08 10.01 4.31
CA LEU A 44 0.15 8.70 3.67
C LEU A 44 1.59 8.34 3.33
N ARG A 45 2.12 7.33 4.01
CA ARG A 45 3.51 6.86 3.84
C ARG A 45 3.59 5.77 2.78
N VAL A 46 4.43 5.99 1.77
CA VAL A 46 4.69 5.00 0.70
C VAL A 46 5.77 4.00 1.07
N ASP A 47 6.58 4.33 2.07
CA ASP A 47 7.76 3.62 2.53
C ASP A 47 7.49 2.71 3.75
N VAL A 48 6.24 2.65 4.23
CA VAL A 48 5.88 1.96 5.49
C VAL A 48 6.28 0.49 5.51
N ASN A 49 6.33 -0.15 4.34
CA ASN A 49 6.70 -1.56 4.21
C ASN A 49 8.21 -1.80 4.07
N GLU A 50 9.01 -0.77 3.78
CA GLU A 50 10.44 -0.93 3.50
C GLU A 50 11.19 -1.55 4.68
N GLN A 51 10.87 -1.17 5.92
CA GLN A 51 11.54 -1.74 7.09
C GLN A 51 11.35 -3.26 7.19
N TYR A 52 10.15 -3.74 6.85
CA TYR A 52 9.84 -5.17 6.91
C TYR A 52 10.54 -5.89 5.78
N LEU A 53 10.51 -5.34 4.57
CA LEU A 53 11.21 -5.92 3.43
C LEU A 53 12.72 -6.04 3.65
N ARG A 54 13.34 -5.07 4.35
CA ARG A 54 14.76 -5.14 4.73
C ARG A 54 15.02 -6.15 5.85
N ALA A 55 14.04 -6.42 6.70
CA ALA A 55 14.19 -7.28 7.87
C ALA A 55 13.89 -8.76 7.57
N VAL A 56 13.21 -9.09 6.47
CA VAL A 56 12.87 -10.47 6.11
C VAL A 56 14.10 -11.20 5.54
N PRO A 57 14.54 -12.32 6.15
CA PRO A 57 15.58 -13.17 5.59
C PRO A 57 15.24 -13.73 4.20
N ASP A 58 16.24 -13.78 3.30
CA ASP A 58 16.10 -14.29 1.93
C ASP A 58 15.47 -15.68 1.86
N LYS A 59 15.84 -16.57 2.80
CA LYS A 59 15.27 -17.94 2.88
C LYS A 59 13.74 -17.95 2.96
N TYR A 60 13.14 -16.96 3.61
CA TYR A 60 11.68 -16.87 3.72
C TYR A 60 11.06 -16.26 2.46
N ILE A 61 11.75 -15.33 1.81
CA ILE A 61 11.34 -14.82 0.49
C ILE A 61 11.32 -15.98 -0.51
N ASP A 62 12.38 -16.78 -0.54
CA ASP A 62 12.49 -17.95 -1.41
C ASP A 62 11.40 -18.98 -1.12
N MET A 63 11.16 -19.29 0.16
CA MET A 63 10.08 -20.19 0.57
C MET A 63 8.71 -19.69 0.08
N ILE A 64 8.39 -18.41 0.31
CA ILE A 64 7.11 -17.82 -0.13
C ILE A 64 6.99 -17.91 -1.65
N TYR A 65 8.02 -17.54 -2.41
CA TYR A 65 7.96 -17.58 -3.87
C TYR A 65 7.91 -18.99 -4.45
N LYS A 66 8.56 -19.96 -3.80
CA LYS A 66 8.45 -21.37 -4.18
C LYS A 66 7.00 -21.87 -4.10
N HIS A 67 6.24 -21.44 -3.10
CA HIS A 67 4.87 -21.92 -2.87
C HIS A 67 3.79 -21.02 -3.50
N CYS A 68 4.03 -19.71 -3.57
CA CYS A 68 3.02 -18.71 -3.94
C CYS A 68 3.38 -17.92 -5.20
N GLY A 69 4.54 -18.16 -5.83
CA GLY A 69 5.05 -17.35 -6.94
C GLY A 69 4.09 -17.23 -8.12
N LYS A 70 3.48 -18.35 -8.53
CA LYS A 70 2.48 -18.35 -9.61
C LYS A 70 1.29 -17.44 -9.33
N SER A 71 0.77 -17.47 -8.10
CA SER A 71 -0.34 -16.61 -7.69
C SER A 71 0.10 -15.16 -7.58
N ALA A 72 1.32 -14.92 -7.06
CA ALA A 72 1.88 -13.58 -6.97
C ALA A 72 1.98 -12.93 -8.35
N GLU A 73 2.54 -13.64 -9.34
CA GLU A 73 2.67 -13.18 -10.72
C GLU A 73 1.32 -12.91 -11.39
N LEU A 74 0.34 -13.80 -11.19
CA LEU A 74 -1.03 -13.63 -11.71
C LEU A 74 -1.66 -12.29 -11.29
N TYR A 75 -1.38 -11.85 -10.07
CA TYR A 75 -1.89 -10.58 -9.53
C TYR A 75 -0.88 -9.43 -9.62
N GLY A 76 0.21 -9.59 -10.37
CA GLY A 76 1.19 -8.53 -10.63
C GLY A 76 2.14 -8.21 -9.47
N TYR A 77 2.29 -9.12 -8.49
CA TYR A 77 3.28 -8.97 -7.42
C TYR A 77 4.64 -9.51 -7.85
N VAL A 78 5.70 -8.75 -7.57
CA VAL A 78 7.08 -9.11 -7.91
C VAL A 78 7.89 -9.53 -6.68
N LYS A 79 8.84 -10.45 -6.90
CA LYS A 79 9.72 -10.93 -5.84
C LYS A 79 10.50 -9.78 -5.22
N PRO A 80 10.37 -9.54 -3.90
CA PRO A 80 11.18 -8.55 -3.22
C PRO A 80 12.68 -8.79 -3.49
N GLY A 81 13.42 -7.74 -3.81
CA GLY A 81 14.85 -7.80 -4.15
C GLY A 81 15.17 -7.96 -5.64
N LEU A 82 14.21 -8.38 -6.49
CA LEU A 82 14.36 -8.28 -7.94
C LEU A 82 13.95 -6.88 -8.41
N ARG A 83 14.92 -6.06 -8.81
CA ARG A 83 14.63 -4.81 -9.53
C ARG A 83 14.19 -5.18 -10.94
N ILE A 84 12.96 -4.82 -11.32
CA ILE A 84 12.54 -4.77 -12.71
C ILE A 84 13.36 -3.62 -13.33
N LYS A 85 14.14 -3.89 -14.38
CA LYS A 85 14.75 -2.82 -15.18
C LYS A 85 13.61 -2.11 -15.92
N ASP A 86 13.55 -0.79 -15.76
CA ASP A 86 12.68 0.10 -16.53
C ASP A 86 12.86 -0.10 -18.05
#